data_AF-A0A954KK36-F1
#
_entry.id   AF-A0A954KK36-F1
#
_cell.length_a   1.000
_cell.length_b   1.000
_cell.length_c   1.000
_cell.angle_alpha   90.00
_cell.angle_beta   90.00
_cell.angle_gamma   90.00
#
_symmetry.space_group_name_H-M   'P 1'
#
loop_
_entity.id
_entity.type
_entity.pdbx_description
1 polymer ?
#
loop_
_entity_poly.entity_id
_entity_poly.type
_entity_poly.pdbx_seq_one_letter_code
_entity_poly.pdbx_strand_id
1 'polypeptide(L)'
;INGATKVDGSNWVVAARIKYGKNDLTVPVPVEVKWAGDTPMIQVTNLAIPGLGNGFSSRVLFYEGRYAGTWQHGKVGGTMFGKIEKQDANSDGSGGGSQDQQEQSK
;
A
#
# COMPACT_ATOMS: atom_id res chain seq x y z
N ILE A 1 -3.04 7.68 2.01
CA ILE A 1 -1.78 7.78 2.77
C ILE A 1 -1.67 9.21 3.26
N ASN A 2 -1.43 9.42 4.55
CA ASN A 2 -1.44 10.78 5.11
C ASN A 2 -0.05 11.45 5.05
N GLY A 3 1.01 10.66 4.79
CA GLY A 3 2.36 11.15 4.61
C GLY A 3 3.39 10.02 4.73
N ALA A 4 4.65 10.34 4.45
CA ALA A 4 5.79 9.46 4.65
C ALA A 4 6.95 10.26 5.27
N THR A 5 7.59 9.71 6.30
CA THR A 5 8.74 10.32 6.97
C THR A 5 9.95 9.41 6.84
N LYS A 6 11.08 9.95 6.38
CA LYS A 6 12.34 9.21 6.34
C LYS A 6 12.90 9.09 7.75
N VAL A 7 13.26 7.88 8.16
CA VAL A 7 13.84 7.61 9.49
C VAL A 7 15.37 7.64 9.40
N ASP A 8 15.93 6.73 8.61
CA ASP A 8 17.35 6.63 8.33
C ASP A 8 17.55 5.98 6.95
N GLY A 9 18.75 6.09 6.37
CA GLY A 9 19.16 5.34 5.16
C GLY A 9 18.06 5.11 4.11
N SER A 10 17.62 3.86 3.99
CA SER A 10 16.52 3.39 3.13
C SER A 10 15.19 3.17 3.88
N ASN A 11 15.13 3.44 5.18
CA ASN A 11 13.96 3.17 6.00
C ASN A 11 13.04 4.40 6.11
N TRP A 12 11.76 4.15 5.90
CA TRP A 12 10.70 5.14 5.93
C TRP A 12 9.56 4.65 6.82
N VAL A 13 8.82 5.59 7.38
CA VAL A 13 7.53 5.31 8.03
C VAL A 13 6.44 5.95 7.19
N VAL A 14 5.51 5.13 6.71
CA VAL A 14 4.34 5.56 5.96
C VAL A 14 3.14 5.59 6.89
N ALA A 15 2.45 6.73 6.96
CA ALA A 15 1.18 6.84 7.67
C ALA A 15 0.06 6.28 6.78
N ALA A 16 -0.25 5.00 6.97
CA ALA A 16 -1.27 4.30 6.20
C ALA A 16 -2.63 4.42 6.89
N ARG A 17 -3.63 4.92 6.16
CA ARG A 17 -5.03 4.91 6.59
C ARG A 17 -5.64 3.59 6.16
N ILE A 18 -6.19 2.85 7.12
CA ILE A 18 -6.81 1.55 6.91
C ILE A 18 -8.27 1.69 7.31
N LYS A 19 -9.16 1.54 6.33
CA LYS A 19 -10.60 1.61 6.51
C LYS A 19 -11.22 0.24 6.26
N TYR A 20 -11.87 -0.33 7.28
CA TYR A 20 -12.58 -1.61 7.17
C TYR A 20 -13.85 -1.59 8.04
N GLY A 21 -15.00 -1.82 7.40
CA GLY A 21 -16.30 -1.71 8.07
C GLY A 21 -16.48 -0.33 8.73
N LYS A 22 -16.56 -0.31 10.07
CA LYS A 22 -16.70 0.91 10.88
C LYS A 22 -15.36 1.48 11.38
N ASN A 23 -14.26 0.75 11.20
CA ASN A 23 -12.95 1.16 11.70
C ASN A 23 -12.23 1.98 10.64
N ASP A 24 -11.70 3.11 11.07
CA ASP A 24 -10.91 4.02 10.26
C ASP A 24 -9.72 4.47 11.11
N LEU A 25 -8.57 3.84 10.87
CA LEU A 25 -7.38 4.01 11.69
C LEU A 25 -6.18 4.34 10.82
N THR A 26 -5.34 5.25 11.32
CA THR A 26 -4.05 5.57 10.72
C THR A 26 -2.96 4.88 11.51
N VAL A 27 -2.20 4.00 10.86
CA VAL A 27 -1.09 3.26 11.48
C VAL A 27 0.25 3.67 10.85
N PRO A 28 1.31 3.81 11.67
CA PRO A 28 2.66 3.95 11.14
C PRO A 28 3.15 2.59 10.64
N VAL A 29 3.44 2.50 9.34
CA VAL A 29 3.96 1.30 8.70
C VAL A 29 5.44 1.54 8.37
N PRO A 30 6.39 0.91 9.09
CA PRO A 30 7.78 0.97 8.71
C PRO A 30 7.97 0.18 7.40
N VAL A 31 8.63 0.81 6.44
CA VAL A 31 8.91 0.24 5.13
C VAL A 31 10.34 0.52 4.74
N GLU A 32 10.91 -0.37 3.93
CA GLU A 32 12.23 -0.16 3.34
C GLU A 32 12.09 0.18 1.85
N VAL A 33 12.79 1.22 1.41
CA VAL A 33 12.86 1.65 0.02
C VAL A 33 14.17 1.17 -0.59
N LYS A 34 14.07 0.28 -1.58
CA LYS A 34 15.20 -0.17 -2.41
C LYS A 34 15.10 0.46 -3.80
N TRP A 35 16.23 0.53 -4.50
CA TRP A 35 16.31 1.09 -5.85
C TRP A 35 16.92 0.06 -6.79
N ALA A 36 16.30 -0.12 -7.96
CA ALA A 36 16.87 -0.82 -9.10
C ALA A 36 17.10 0.22 -10.20
N GLY A 37 18.29 0.80 -10.24
CA GLY A 37 18.56 1.98 -11.05
C GLY A 37 17.70 3.17 -10.59
N ASP A 38 16.87 3.69 -11.48
CA ASP A 38 15.93 4.79 -11.25
C ASP A 38 14.54 4.32 -10.76
N THR A 39 14.34 3.01 -10.62
CA THR A 39 13.06 2.41 -10.25
C THR A 39 13.02 2.11 -8.75
N PRO A 40 12.24 2.85 -7.93
CA PRO A 40 12.10 2.56 -6.52
C PRO A 40 11.15 1.38 -6.28
N MET A 41 11.46 0.61 -5.25
CA MET A 41 10.63 -0.46 -4.70
C MET A 41 10.46 -0.25 -3.20
N ILE A 42 9.23 -0.34 -2.72
CA ILE A 42 8.93 -0.44 -1.29
C ILE A 42 8.80 -1.91 -0.93
N GLN A 43 9.42 -2.33 0.18
CA GLN A 43 9.27 -3.67 0.72
C GLN A 43 9.00 -3.67 2.22
N VAL A 44 8.23 -4.69 2.63
CA VAL A 44 8.08 -5.13 4.03
C VAL A 44 8.23 -6.64 4.06
N THR A 45 8.88 -7.17 5.10
CA THR A 45 9.05 -8.61 5.31
C THR A 45 8.61 -8.96 6.71
N ASN A 46 7.65 -9.88 6.82
CA ASN A 46 7.14 -10.42 8.09
C ASN A 46 6.74 -9.34 9.12
N LEU A 47 6.18 -8.21 8.65
CA LEU A 47 5.81 -7.08 9.49
C LEU A 47 4.65 -7.46 10.42
N ALA A 48 4.76 -7.03 11.67
CA ALA A 48 3.66 -7.04 12.64
C ALA A 48 2.97 -5.68 12.66
N ILE A 49 1.66 -5.67 12.42
CA ILE A 49 0.85 -4.44 12.48
C ILE A 49 -0.07 -4.57 13.70
N PRO A 50 0.09 -3.69 14.72
CA PRO A 50 -0.78 -3.69 15.90
C PRO A 50 -2.25 -3.64 15.52
N GLY A 51 -3.05 -4.56 16.05
CA GLY A 51 -4.49 -4.67 15.78
C GLY A 51 -4.87 -5.34 14.45
N LEU A 52 -3.91 -5.64 13.57
CA LEU A 52 -4.15 -6.28 12.26
C LEU A 52 -3.44 -7.62 12.08
N GLY A 53 -2.48 -7.94 12.95
CA GLY A 53 -1.81 -9.24 13.01
C GLY A 53 -0.34 -9.20 12.58
N ASN A 54 0.23 -10.38 12.38
CA ASN A 54 1.66 -10.56 12.09
C ASN A 54 1.87 -11.16 10.71
N GLY A 55 3.08 -11.02 10.17
CA GLY A 55 3.48 -11.73 8.95
C GLY A 55 3.03 -11.07 7.66
N PHE A 56 2.91 -9.74 7.64
CA PHE A 56 2.70 -8.99 6.42
C PHE A 56 3.99 -8.88 5.62
N SER A 57 3.96 -9.33 4.37
CA SER A 57 5.06 -9.17 3.43
C SER A 57 4.55 -8.53 2.14
N SER A 58 5.31 -7.60 1.59
CA SER A 58 4.97 -6.98 0.31
C SER A 58 6.22 -6.46 -0.39
N ARG A 59 6.16 -6.44 -1.72
CA ARG A 59 7.15 -5.85 -2.62
C ARG A 59 6.39 -5.12 -3.71
N VAL A 60 6.54 -3.81 -3.77
CA VAL A 60 5.83 -2.95 -4.73
C VAL A 60 6.84 -2.04 -5.40
N LEU A 61 6.95 -2.13 -6.72
CA LEU A 61 7.76 -1.26 -7.55
C LEU A 61 6.92 -0.11 -8.10
N PHE A 62 7.57 1.03 -8.34
CA PHE A 62 6.95 2.22 -8.90
C PHE A 62 7.76 2.68 -10.11
N TYR A 63 7.09 2.89 -11.24
CA TYR A 63 7.72 3.33 -12.47
C TYR A 63 6.70 4.05 -13.36
N GLU A 64 7.09 5.18 -13.97
CA GLU A 64 6.28 5.89 -14.98
C GLU A 64 4.80 6.10 -14.55
N GLY A 65 4.60 6.61 -13.33
CA GLY A 65 3.27 6.91 -12.79
C GLY A 65 2.41 5.66 -12.52
N ARG A 66 3.02 4.48 -12.40
CA ARG A 66 2.34 3.22 -12.09
C ARG A 66 3.02 2.52 -10.94
N TYR A 67 2.29 1.60 -10.32
CA TYR A 67 2.85 0.66 -9.37
C TYR A 67 2.40 -0.76 -9.69
N ALA A 68 3.23 -1.72 -9.33
CA ALA A 68 2.92 -3.14 -9.42
C ALA A 68 3.66 -3.90 -8.32
N GLY A 69 3.13 -5.03 -7.89
CA GLY A 69 3.74 -5.79 -6.81
C GLY A 69 2.93 -6.95 -6.29
N THR A 70 3.41 -7.52 -5.20
CA THR A 70 2.74 -8.60 -4.47
C THR A 70 2.59 -8.26 -3.01
N TRP A 71 1.63 -8.92 -2.38
CA TRP A 71 1.45 -8.90 -0.93
C TRP A 71 1.07 -10.29 -0.44
N GLN A 72 1.38 -10.55 0.82
CA GLN A 72 1.04 -11.77 1.51
C GLN A 72 0.82 -11.48 2.99
N HIS A 73 -0.18 -12.17 3.57
CA HIS A 73 -0.44 -12.26 4.99
C HIS A 73 -0.85 -13.69 5.34
N GLY A 74 0.04 -14.41 6.04
CA GLY A 74 -0.18 -15.83 6.34
C GLY A 74 -0.32 -16.66 5.06
N LYS A 75 -1.47 -17.33 4.90
CA LYS A 75 -1.82 -18.15 3.72
C LYS A 75 -2.51 -17.37 2.59
N VAL A 76 -2.84 -16.11 2.82
CA VAL A 76 -3.54 -15.24 1.87
C VAL A 76 -2.51 -14.31 1.22
N GLY A 77 -2.68 -14.03 -0.06
CA GLY A 77 -1.85 -13.08 -0.77
C GLY A 77 -2.41 -12.78 -2.15
N GLY A 78 -1.70 -11.96 -2.89
CA GLY A 78 -2.09 -11.61 -4.24
C GLY A 78 -1.15 -10.60 -4.88
N THR A 79 -1.61 -10.06 -6.00
CA THR A 79 -0.95 -8.98 -6.72
C THR A 79 -1.62 -7.65 -6.39
N MET A 80 -0.87 -6.55 -6.55
CA MET A 80 -1.36 -5.18 -6.49
C MET A 80 -0.80 -4.46 -7.70
N PHE A 81 -1.62 -3.69 -8.41
CA PHE A 81 -1.16 -2.86 -9.49
C PHE A 81 -2.12 -1.70 -9.71
N GLY A 82 -1.63 -0.60 -10.28
CA GLY A 82 -2.46 0.55 -10.58
C GLY A 82 -1.68 1.73 -11.12
N LYS A 83 -2.41 2.83 -11.35
CA LYS A 83 -1.87 4.14 -11.71
C LYS A 83 -1.73 5.00 -10.46
N ILE A 84 -0.78 5.93 -10.49
CA ILE A 84 -0.53 6.91 -9.45
C ILE A 84 -1.11 8.23 -9.96
N GLU A 85 -2.10 8.75 -9.24
CA GLU A 85 -2.77 10.00 -9.57
C GLU A 85 -2.57 11.00 -8.42
N LYS A 86 -2.44 12.28 -8.77
CA LYS A 86 -2.40 13.33 -7.75
C LYS A 86 -3.81 13.49 -7.18
N GLN A 87 -3.90 13.54 -5.85
CA GLN A 87 -5.16 13.89 -5.22
C GLN A 87 -5.40 15.39 -5.43
N ASP A 88 -6.55 15.74 -6.02
CA ASP A 88 -6.96 17.14 -6.16
C ASP A 88 -7.12 17.77 -4.78
N ALA A 89 -6.60 18.97 -4.58
CA ALA A 89 -6.57 19.66 -3.29
C ALA A 89 -7.97 19.90 -2.66
N ASN A 90 -9.05 19.75 -3.43
CA ASN A 90 -10.44 19.90 -3.00
C ASN A 90 -11.19 18.57 -2.83
N SER A 91 -10.53 17.42 -2.93
CA SER A 91 -11.17 16.11 -2.81
C SER A 91 -11.08 15.56 -1.38
N ASP A 92 -12.01 16.01 -0.54
CA ASP A 92 -12.23 15.43 0.79
C ASP A 92 -12.81 14.01 0.67
N GLY A 93 -11.93 13.02 0.80
CA GLY A 93 -12.17 11.88 1.70
C GLY A 93 -13.17 10.77 1.33
N SER A 94 -13.62 10.62 0.08
CA SER A 94 -14.52 9.52 -0.32
C SER A 94 -14.00 8.68 -1.48
N GLY A 95 -12.91 7.93 -1.25
CA GLY A 95 -12.46 6.86 -2.14
C GLY A 95 -13.30 5.61 -1.96
N GLY A 96 -14.49 5.57 -2.58
CA GLY A 96 -15.27 4.35 -2.76
C GLY A 96 -14.57 3.43 -3.75
N GLY A 97 -14.32 2.19 -3.32
CA GLY A 97 -13.69 1.17 -4.16
C GLY A 97 -14.47 0.94 -5.45
N SER A 98 -13.75 0.93 -6.56
CA SER A 98 -14.21 0.42 -7.85
C SER A 98 -14.75 -1.00 -7.65
N GLN A 99 -16.07 -1.15 -7.79
CA GLN A 99 -16.68 -2.45 -8.05
C GLN A 99 -16.34 -2.84 -9.49
N ASP A 100 -15.28 -3.63 -9.65
CA ASP A 100 -15.16 -4.49 -10.83
C ASP A 100 -16.23 -5.58 -10.71
N GLN A 101 -17.42 -5.29 -11.26
CA GLN A 101 -18.42 -6.33 -11.50
C GLN A 101 -17.85 -7.28 -12.56
N GLN A 102 -17.53 -8.48 -12.09
CA GLN A 102 -17.22 -9.64 -12.91
C GLN A 102 -18.37 -9.88 -13.88
N GLU A 103 -18.07 -9.72 -15.15
CA GLU A 103 -18.81 -10.29 -16.26
C GLU A 103 -18.62 -11.82 -16.22
N GLN A 104 -19.70 -12.58 -15.95
CA GLN A 104 -19.92 -13.90 -16.55
C GLN A 104 -21.33 -14.50 -16.34
N SER A 105 -21.95 -14.80 -17.49
CA SER A 105 -23.01 -15.78 -17.81
C SER A 105 -24.47 -15.48 -17.42
N LYS A 106 -25.29 -15.13 -18.42
CA LYS A 106 -25.99 -16.07 -19.31
C LYS A 106 -26.44 -15.40 -20.60
#